data_AF-A0A4R9A758-F1
#
_entry.id   AF-A0A4R9A758-F1
#
_cell.length_a   1.000
_cell.length_b   1.000
_cell.length_c   1.000
_cell.angle_alpha   90.00
_cell.angle_beta   90.00
_cell.angle_gamma   90.00
#
_symmetry.space_group_name_H-M   'P 1'
#
loop_
_entity.id
_entity.type
_entity.pdbx_description
1 polymer ?
#
loop_
_entity_poly.entity_id
_entity_poly.type
_entity_poly.pdbx_seq_one_letter_code
_entity_poly.pdbx_strand_id
1 'polypeptide(L)'
;MKPSPRTAQHYIHGGGSVIVVPARICAYLNRYAGLERFRLDNTGVDPEVDALLIAFRVAELAWSNAATGTPRASTPELAPSSEWLSTTQAAGQLHMTDRGIRTAIAAGRLQAESVAGRWRISREALAHFRQTRTLL
;
A
#
# COMPACT_ATOMS: atom_id res chain seq x y z
N MET A 1 -1.34 -22.48 -11.80
CA MET A 1 -2.17 -21.53 -12.58
C MET A 1 -1.33 -20.29 -12.86
N LYS A 2 -1.05 -19.97 -14.13
CA LYS A 2 -0.26 -18.78 -14.48
C LYS A 2 -1.17 -17.56 -14.28
N PRO A 3 -0.80 -16.56 -13.47
CA PRO A 3 -1.68 -15.42 -13.23
C PRO A 3 -1.91 -14.69 -14.56
N SER A 4 -3.18 -14.50 -14.93
CA SER A 4 -3.53 -13.70 -16.10
C SER A 4 -3.03 -12.26 -15.89
N PRO A 5 -2.38 -11.65 -16.90
CA PRO A 5 -1.92 -10.28 -16.77
C PRO A 5 -3.12 -9.35 -16.56
N ARG A 6 -2.98 -8.42 -15.61
CA ARG A 6 -3.97 -7.34 -15.43
C ARG A 6 -3.95 -6.42 -16.65
N THR A 7 -5.09 -5.79 -16.95
CA THR A 7 -5.19 -4.81 -18.03
C THR A 7 -4.29 -3.60 -17.76
N ALA A 8 -3.80 -2.94 -18.82
CA ALA A 8 -2.85 -1.82 -18.69
C ALA A 8 -3.38 -0.69 -17.79
N GLN A 9 -4.68 -0.38 -17.89
CA GLN A 9 -5.37 0.62 -17.07
C GLN A 9 -5.23 0.36 -15.55
N HIS A 10 -5.04 -0.90 -15.14
CA HIS A 10 -4.90 -1.24 -13.72
C HIS A 10 -3.56 -0.78 -13.11
N TYR A 11 -2.56 -0.49 -13.93
CA TYR A 11 -1.29 0.04 -13.45
C TYR A 11 -1.29 1.57 -13.43
N ILE A 12 -2.27 2.22 -14.09
CA ILE A 12 -2.33 3.66 -14.27
C ILE A 12 -3.31 4.27 -13.26
N HIS A 13 -2.86 5.28 -12.53
CA HIS A 13 -3.55 5.91 -11.41
C HIS A 13 -3.44 7.45 -11.55
N GLY A 14 -4.17 8.19 -10.70
CA GLY A 14 -4.09 9.66 -10.69
C GLY A 14 -4.55 10.34 -11.99
N GLY A 15 -5.48 9.72 -12.73
CA GLY A 15 -5.93 10.24 -14.02
C GLY A 15 -4.93 10.07 -15.17
N GLY A 16 -3.88 9.24 -15.00
CA GLY A 16 -2.87 9.02 -16.05
C GLY A 16 -1.45 9.39 -15.64
N SER A 17 -1.30 10.15 -14.56
CA SER A 17 0.00 10.71 -14.13
C SER A 17 0.85 9.76 -13.30
N VAL A 18 0.27 8.71 -12.72
CA VAL A 18 0.97 7.79 -11.82
C VAL A 18 0.91 6.37 -12.34
N ILE A 19 2.06 5.69 -12.39
CA ILE A 19 2.14 4.27 -12.72
C ILE A 19 2.57 3.48 -11.49
N VAL A 20 1.79 2.47 -11.13
CA VAL A 20 2.11 1.53 -10.06
C VAL A 20 2.71 0.28 -10.68
N VAL A 21 4.02 0.07 -10.46
CA VAL A 21 4.74 -1.10 -10.97
C VAL A 21 4.87 -2.17 -9.88
N PRO A 22 4.38 -3.40 -10.07
CA PRO A 22 4.55 -4.46 -9.08
C PRO A 22 6.03 -4.83 -8.90
N ALA A 23 6.41 -5.17 -7.67
CA ALA A 23 7.81 -5.50 -7.30
C ALA A 23 8.43 -6.63 -8.15
N ARG A 24 7.64 -7.64 -8.53
CA ARG A 24 8.07 -8.69 -9.48
C ARG A 24 8.48 -8.13 -10.85
N ILE A 25 7.77 -7.11 -11.33
CA ILE A 25 8.05 -6.46 -12.63
C ILE A 25 9.29 -5.59 -12.51
N CYS A 26 9.48 -4.87 -11.39
CA CYS A 26 10.73 -4.16 -11.12
C CYS A 26 11.93 -5.11 -11.15
N ALA A 27 11.82 -6.28 -10.50
CA ALA A 27 12.86 -7.31 -10.52
C ALA A 27 13.14 -7.83 -11.95
N TYR A 28 12.10 -8.05 -12.75
CA TYR A 28 12.25 -8.44 -14.14
C TYR A 28 12.99 -7.37 -14.95
N LEU A 29 12.60 -6.10 -14.82
CA LEU A 29 13.19 -5.00 -15.57
C LEU A 29 14.64 -4.73 -15.16
N ASN A 30 14.95 -4.74 -13.87
CA ASN A 30 16.34 -4.60 -13.41
C ASN A 30 17.25 -5.69 -14.00
N ARG A 31 16.76 -6.94 -14.04
CA ARG A 31 17.54 -8.08 -14.52
C ARG A 31 17.70 -8.14 -16.04
N TYR A 32 16.66 -7.78 -16.80
CA TYR A 32 16.63 -8.02 -18.24
C TYR A 32 16.67 -6.75 -19.09
N ALA A 33 16.27 -5.59 -18.56
CA ALA A 33 16.30 -4.31 -19.27
C ALA A 33 17.57 -3.48 -18.98
N GLY A 34 18.50 -3.99 -18.18
CA GLY A 34 19.79 -3.34 -17.94
C GLY A 34 19.71 -2.04 -17.11
N LEU A 35 18.63 -1.85 -16.33
CA LEU A 35 18.39 -0.62 -15.58
C LEU A 35 19.48 -0.28 -14.57
N GLU A 36 20.13 -1.28 -13.98
CA GLU A 36 21.23 -1.05 -13.03
C GLU A 36 22.45 -0.44 -13.74
N ARG A 37 22.78 -0.95 -14.94
CA ARG A 37 23.86 -0.39 -15.75
C ARG A 37 23.51 1.02 -16.21
N PHE A 38 22.27 1.21 -16.68
CA PHE A 38 21.78 2.53 -17.08
C PHE A 38 21.90 3.55 -15.93
N ARG A 39 21.55 3.16 -14.69
CA ARG A 39 21.70 4.00 -13.51
C ARG A 39 23.16 4.40 -13.26
N LEU A 40 24.08 3.44 -13.30
CA LEU A 40 25.51 3.71 -13.09
C LEU A 40 26.09 4.64 -14.16
N ASP A 41 25.69 4.45 -15.41
CA ASP A 41 26.19 5.23 -16.54
C ASP A 41 25.61 6.67 -16.56
N ASN A 42 24.46 6.91 -15.94
CA ASN A 42 23.74 8.19 -15.98
C ASN A 42 23.53 8.83 -14.59
N THR A 43 24.26 8.37 -13.58
CA THR A 43 24.14 8.91 -12.21
C THR A 43 24.41 10.41 -12.19
N GLY A 44 23.52 11.18 -11.58
CA GLY A 44 23.65 12.63 -11.41
C GLY A 44 23.24 13.47 -12.63
N VAL A 45 22.79 12.85 -13.72
CA VAL A 45 22.25 13.58 -14.89
C VAL A 45 20.86 14.11 -14.58
N ASP A 46 20.00 13.28 -13.99
CA ASP A 46 18.65 13.64 -13.58
C ASP A 46 18.33 12.99 -12.22
N PRO A 47 18.14 13.79 -11.16
CA PRO A 47 17.88 13.28 -9.81
C PRO A 47 16.54 12.55 -9.69
N GLU A 48 15.54 12.89 -10.51
CA GLU A 48 14.23 12.21 -10.50
C GLU A 48 14.34 10.81 -11.11
N VAL A 49 15.09 10.69 -12.22
CA VAL A 49 15.38 9.40 -12.84
C VAL A 49 16.19 8.50 -11.91
N ASP A 50 17.20 9.04 -11.24
CA ASP A 50 18.01 8.31 -10.27
C ASP A 50 17.15 7.78 -9.11
N ALA A 51 16.28 8.63 -8.54
CA ALA A 51 15.37 8.24 -7.47
C ALA A 51 14.43 7.11 -7.91
N LEU A 52 13.92 7.16 -9.15
CA LEU A 52 13.06 6.13 -9.70
C LEU A 52 13.79 4.80 -9.89
N LEU A 53 15.02 4.82 -10.43
CA LEU A 53 15.83 3.62 -10.61
C LEU A 53 16.21 2.97 -9.27
N ILE A 54 16.48 3.79 -8.25
CA ILE A 54 16.67 3.30 -6.87
C ILE A 54 15.39 2.64 -6.35
N ALA A 55 14.22 3.25 -6.57
CA ALA A 55 12.94 2.66 -6.13
C ALA A 55 12.70 1.29 -6.79
N PHE A 56 13.08 1.11 -8.06
CA PHE A 56 13.03 -0.19 -8.74
C PHE A 56 13.94 -1.22 -8.06
N ARG A 57 15.16 -0.82 -7.70
CA ARG A 57 16.11 -1.68 -6.97
C ARG A 57 15.59 -2.10 -5.61
N VAL A 58 15.00 -1.17 -4.85
CA VAL A 58 14.39 -1.48 -3.54
C VAL A 58 13.24 -2.48 -3.69
N ALA A 59 12.36 -2.26 -4.68
CA ALA A 59 11.23 -3.16 -4.94
C ALA A 59 11.69 -4.57 -5.36
N GLU A 60 12.72 -4.67 -6.21
CA GLU A 60 13.33 -5.96 -6.58
C GLU A 60 13.84 -6.71 -5.35
N LEU A 61 14.59 -6.04 -4.47
CA LEU A 61 15.16 -6.66 -3.27
C LEU A 61 14.06 -7.17 -2.34
N ALA A 62 13.01 -6.37 -2.14
CA ALA A 62 11.84 -6.76 -1.35
C ALA A 62 11.15 -8.02 -1.93
N TRP A 63 10.96 -8.07 -3.26
CA TRP A 63 10.38 -9.25 -3.92
C TRP A 63 11.28 -10.48 -3.82
N SER A 64 12.59 -10.31 -4.05
CA SER A 64 13.56 -11.41 -4.02
C SER A 64 13.63 -12.04 -2.63
N ASN A 65 13.68 -11.22 -1.58
CA ASN A 65 13.67 -11.69 -0.19
C ASN A 65 12.37 -12.41 0.19
N ALA A 66 11.24 -11.98 -0.35
CA ALA A 66 9.95 -12.63 -0.11
C ALA A 66 9.79 -13.95 -0.90
N ALA A 67 10.41 -14.07 -2.08
CA ALA A 67 10.25 -15.23 -2.97
C ALA A 67 11.14 -16.42 -2.61
N THR A 68 12.28 -16.22 -1.95
CA THR A 68 13.24 -17.30 -1.60
C THR A 68 12.99 -17.98 -0.26
N GLY A 69 12.02 -17.51 0.54
CA GLY A 69 11.40 -18.19 1.69
C GLY A 69 12.31 -18.97 2.66
N THR A 70 12.75 -18.34 3.77
CA THR A 70 12.63 -18.83 5.18
C THR A 70 13.26 -17.84 6.20
N PRO A 71 12.94 -17.92 7.51
CA PRO A 71 12.01 -17.06 8.22
C PRO A 71 12.71 -15.95 9.01
N ARG A 72 12.49 -14.68 8.65
CA ARG A 72 12.55 -13.60 9.64
C ARG A 72 11.52 -12.57 9.26
N ALA A 73 10.52 -12.42 10.12
CA ALA A 73 9.63 -11.28 10.08
C ALA A 73 10.47 -10.02 10.25
N SER A 74 10.89 -9.42 9.13
CA SER A 74 11.29 -8.03 9.11
C SER A 74 9.99 -7.24 9.07
N THR A 75 9.75 -6.50 10.15
CA THR A 75 8.65 -5.57 10.36
C THR A 75 8.23 -4.90 9.04
N PRO A 76 6.95 -4.99 8.62
CA PRO A 76 6.53 -4.35 7.38
C PRO A 76 6.61 -2.84 7.55
N GLU A 77 7.56 -2.21 6.85
CA GLU A 77 7.63 -0.76 6.73
C GLU A 77 6.48 -0.29 5.84
N LEU A 78 5.76 0.71 6.36
CA LEU A 78 4.44 1.24 6.02
C LEU A 78 3.77 0.75 4.73
N ALA A 79 2.63 0.06 4.90
CA ALA A 79 1.62 -0.06 3.85
C ALA A 79 1.19 1.34 3.36
N PRO A 80 0.94 1.52 2.04
CA PRO A 80 0.49 2.79 1.49
C PRO A 80 -0.73 3.26 2.27
N SER A 81 -0.70 4.51 2.73
CA SER A 81 -1.79 5.13 3.48
C SER A 81 -3.00 5.30 2.59
N SER A 82 -3.74 4.21 2.37
CA SER A 82 -5.11 4.28 1.89
C SER A 82 -5.85 5.18 2.88
N GLU A 83 -6.39 6.28 2.38
CA GLU A 83 -7.20 7.26 3.10
C GLU A 83 -8.39 6.59 3.80
N TRP A 84 -8.85 5.48 3.22
CA TRP A 84 -10.00 4.70 3.63
C TRP A 84 -9.58 3.40 4.30
N LEU A 85 -10.17 3.12 5.46
CA LEU A 85 -9.99 1.92 6.26
C LEU A 85 -11.25 1.06 6.20
N SER A 86 -11.07 -0.26 6.08
CA SER A 86 -12.14 -1.23 6.30
C SER A 86 -12.45 -1.38 7.80
N THR A 87 -13.60 -1.98 8.14
CA THR A 87 -13.97 -2.26 9.54
C THR A 87 -12.94 -3.12 10.27
N THR A 88 -12.32 -4.07 9.55
CA THR A 88 -11.27 -4.94 10.10
C THR A 88 -9.97 -4.18 10.37
N GLN A 89 -9.59 -3.24 9.50
CA GLN A 89 -8.42 -2.39 9.72
C GLN A 89 -8.65 -1.38 10.86
N ALA A 90 -9.85 -0.78 10.93
CA ALA A 90 -10.25 0.10 12.02
C ALA A 90 -10.28 -0.64 13.37
N ALA A 91 -10.79 -1.87 13.38
CA ALA A 91 -10.79 -2.75 14.55
C ALA A 91 -9.37 -3.03 15.07
N GLY A 92 -8.44 -3.34 14.17
CA GLY A 92 -7.03 -3.54 14.50
C GLY A 92 -6.36 -2.30 15.09
N GLN A 93 -6.68 -1.11 14.60
CA GLN A 93 -6.10 0.16 15.10
C GLN A 93 -6.70 0.62 16.43
N LEU A 94 -7.95 0.28 16.71
CA LEU A 94 -8.64 0.65 17.96
C LEU A 94 -8.60 -0.45 19.03
N HIS A 95 -7.95 -1.59 18.75
CA HIS A 95 -7.97 -2.79 19.60
C HIS A 95 -9.41 -3.23 19.95
N MET A 96 -10.31 -3.15 18.96
CA MET A 96 -11.72 -3.53 19.09
C MET A 96 -12.03 -4.75 18.22
N THR A 97 -13.17 -5.39 18.50
CA THR A 97 -13.71 -6.41 17.58
C THR A 97 -14.39 -5.75 16.38
N ASP A 98 -14.40 -6.44 15.24
CA ASP A 98 -15.12 -5.99 14.03
C ASP A 98 -16.61 -5.73 14.32
N ARG A 99 -17.20 -6.53 15.23
CA ARG A 99 -18.56 -6.32 15.76
C ARG A 99 -18.70 -5.00 16.51
N GLY A 100 -17.73 -4.66 17.36
CA GLY A 100 -17.71 -3.38 18.09
C GLY A 100 -17.62 -2.17 17.18
N ILE A 101 -16.86 -2.25 16.09
CA ILE A 101 -16.78 -1.20 15.06
C ILE A 101 -18.12 -1.04 14.34
N ARG A 102 -18.75 -2.14 13.90
CA ARG A 102 -20.07 -2.10 13.26
C ARG A 102 -21.14 -1.52 14.18
N THR A 103 -21.11 -1.85 15.47
CA THR A 103 -22.01 -1.25 16.47
C THR A 103 -21.76 0.24 16.64
N ALA A 104 -20.50 0.70 16.64
CA ALA A 104 -20.18 2.13 16.74
C ALA A 104 -20.64 2.93 15.51
N ILE A 105 -20.56 2.33 14.31
CA ILE A 105 -21.11 2.90 13.07
C ILE A 105 -22.64 2.95 13.16
N ALA A 106 -23.29 1.84 13.53
CA ALA A 106 -24.75 1.76 13.66
C ALA A 106 -25.32 2.73 14.71
N ALA A 107 -24.56 2.99 15.79
CA ALA A 107 -24.91 3.95 16.83
C ALA A 107 -24.55 5.41 16.47
N GLY A 108 -24.05 5.68 15.26
CA GLY A 108 -23.69 7.02 14.79
C GLY A 108 -22.46 7.64 15.47
N ARG A 109 -21.72 6.87 16.27
CA ARG A 109 -20.54 7.36 17.02
C ARG A 109 -19.27 7.36 16.17
N LEU A 110 -19.22 6.50 15.14
CA LEU A 110 -18.13 6.43 14.18
C LEU A 110 -18.67 6.72 12.79
N GLN A 111 -18.18 7.80 12.18
CA GLN A 111 -18.56 8.17 10.82
C GLN A 111 -17.94 7.19 9.81
N ALA A 112 -18.78 6.62 8.95
CA ALA A 112 -18.38 5.69 7.91
C ALA A 112 -19.32 5.79 6.72
N GLU A 113 -18.80 5.56 5.52
CA GLU A 113 -19.55 5.52 4.29
C GLU A 113 -19.72 4.07 3.82
N SER A 114 -20.91 3.68 3.37
CA SER A 114 -21.14 2.37 2.76
C SER A 114 -21.02 2.49 1.25
N VAL A 115 -19.95 1.93 0.68
CA VAL A 115 -19.72 1.92 -0.77
C VAL A 115 -19.72 0.47 -1.26
N ALA A 116 -20.65 0.15 -2.17
CA ALA A 116 -20.82 -1.20 -2.74
C ALA A 116 -20.93 -2.32 -1.67
N GLY A 117 -21.67 -2.06 -0.59
CA GLY A 117 -21.90 -3.03 0.48
C GLY A 117 -20.72 -3.22 1.44
N ARG A 118 -19.71 -2.34 1.39
CA ARG A 118 -18.57 -2.34 2.32
C ARG A 118 -18.44 -0.98 3.00
N TRP A 119 -18.21 -1.01 4.31
CA TRP A 119 -17.93 0.19 5.08
C TRP A 119 -16.52 0.70 4.83
N ARG A 120 -16.42 2.00 4.55
CA ARG A 120 -15.20 2.78 4.43
C ARG A 120 -15.18 3.82 5.53
N ILE A 121 -14.12 3.78 6.33
CA ILE A 121 -13.91 4.66 7.48
C ILE A 121 -12.72 5.55 7.13
N SER A 122 -12.89 6.87 7.13
CA SER A 122 -11.76 7.77 6.94
C SER A 122 -10.85 7.75 8.18
N ARG A 123 -9.56 8.05 7.99
CA ARG A 123 -8.62 8.16 9.11
C ARG A 123 -9.00 9.26 10.09
N GLU A 124 -9.55 10.36 9.60
CA GLU A 124 -10.05 11.46 10.41
C GLU A 124 -11.20 11.02 11.32
N ALA A 125 -12.19 10.31 10.77
CA ALA A 125 -13.29 9.75 11.55
C ALA A 125 -12.81 8.78 12.63
N LEU A 126 -11.79 7.97 12.30
CA LEU A 126 -11.19 7.05 13.27
C LEU A 126 -10.43 7.78 14.38
N ALA A 127 -9.68 8.84 14.03
CA ALA A 127 -8.93 9.66 14.99
C ALA A 127 -9.88 10.42 15.93
N HIS A 128 -10.95 11.01 15.40
CA HIS A 128 -11.98 11.67 16.19
C HIS A 128 -12.63 10.70 17.18
N PHE A 129 -13.03 9.51 16.72
CA PHE A 129 -13.59 8.48 17.58
C PHE A 129 -12.62 8.01 18.68
N ARG A 130 -11.33 7.91 18.37
CA ARG A 130 -10.28 7.59 19.36
C ARG A 130 -10.19 8.66 20.43
N GLN A 131 -10.20 9.94 20.05
CA GLN A 131 -10.15 11.06 20.99
C GLN A 131 -11.39 11.10 21.89
N THR A 132 -12.60 10.89 21.34
CA THR A 132 -13.84 10.81 22.13
C THR A 132 -13.81 9.66 23.16
N ARG A 133 -13.09 8.56 22.87
CA ARG A 133 -12.94 7.43 23.80
C ARG A 133 -11.90 7.64 24.90
N THR A 134 -10.90 8.48 24.68
CA THR A 134 -9.84 8.76 25.67
C THR A 134 -10.27 9.80 26.71
N LEU A 135 -11.36 10.54 26.44
CA LEU A 135 -11.94 11.55 27.34
C LEU A 135 -13.00 10.98 28.31
N LEU A 136 -13.08 9.66 28.46
CA LEU A 136 -13.87 8.94 29.47
C LEU A 136 -12.96 8.03 30.27
#